data_AF-A0A3M1DHA1-F1
#
_entry.id   AF-A0A3M1DHA1-F1
#
_cell.length_a   1.000
_cell.length_b   1.000
_cell.length_c   1.000
_cell.angle_alpha   90.00
_cell.angle_beta   90.00
_cell.angle_gamma   90.00
#
_symmetry.space_group_name_H-M   'P 1'
#
loop_
_entity.id
_entity.type
_entity.pdbx_description
1 polymer ?
#
loop_
_entity_poly.entity_id
_entity_poly.type
_entity_poly.pdbx_seq_one_letter_code
_entity_poly.pdbx_strand_id
1 'polypeptide(L)'
;MKKSLLIVLFLFSVHIVSAHAGHAEHSSFEQAEALINAEIPCELLTEEQLEMIGDYYMEQMHPGEEHERMDEMMGGEGSEALRDMHVRMARSMYCSEETEGMGGESHAMMSHAMGRSTIVWVSLFALGVFGVVFWWLRS
;
A
#
# COMPACT_ATOMS: atom_id res chain seq x y z
N MET A 1 -23.75 -32.35 45.50
CA MET A 1 -23.54 -30.92 45.84
C MET A 1 -22.13 -30.42 45.48
N LYS A 2 -21.03 -31.11 45.85
CA LYS A 2 -19.65 -30.70 45.52
C LYS A 2 -19.33 -30.66 44.01
N LYS A 3 -19.94 -31.55 43.20
CA LYS A 3 -19.71 -31.66 41.76
C LYS A 3 -20.33 -30.51 40.95
N SER A 4 -21.48 -29.99 41.40
CA SER A 4 -22.14 -28.84 40.74
C SER A 4 -21.40 -27.53 40.97
N LEU A 5 -20.65 -27.42 42.08
CA LEU A 5 -19.86 -26.21 42.38
C LEU A 5 -18.59 -26.10 41.50
N LEU A 6 -18.03 -27.23 41.05
CA LEU A 6 -16.91 -27.27 40.10
C LEU A 6 -17.30 -26.83 38.68
N ILE A 7 -18.53 -27.13 38.24
CA ILE A 7 -19.00 -26.77 36.90
C ILE A 7 -19.25 -25.26 36.80
N VAL A 8 -19.78 -24.64 37.86
CA VAL A 8 -19.99 -23.18 37.90
C VAL A 8 -18.65 -22.43 37.95
N LEU A 9 -17.65 -22.97 38.67
CA LEU A 9 -16.30 -22.39 38.71
C LEU A 9 -15.62 -22.42 37.33
N PHE A 10 -15.82 -23.51 36.58
CA PHE A 10 -15.26 -23.69 35.23
C PHE A 10 -15.92 -22.77 34.19
N LEU A 11 -17.22 -22.51 34.32
CA LEU A 11 -17.93 -21.58 33.43
C LEU A 11 -17.54 -20.12 33.70
N PHE A 12 -17.20 -19.76 34.94
CA PHE A 12 -16.78 -18.40 35.28
C PHE A 12 -15.38 -18.06 34.73
N SER A 13 -14.49 -19.04 34.60
CA SER A 13 -13.15 -18.84 34.01
C SER A 13 -13.16 -18.51 32.52
N VAL A 14 -14.24 -18.82 31.79
CA VAL A 14 -14.32 -18.56 30.34
C VAL A 14 -14.64 -17.08 30.03
N HIS A 15 -15.12 -16.31 31.00
CA HIS A 15 -15.51 -14.91 30.77
C HIS A 15 -14.41 -13.87 31.02
N ILE A 16 -13.19 -14.26 31.41
CA ILE A 16 -12.13 -13.31 31.80
C ILE A 16 -11.12 -13.02 30.66
N VAL A 17 -11.19 -13.72 29.53
CA VAL A 17 -10.27 -13.47 28.41
C VAL A 17 -10.96 -12.63 27.33
N SER A 18 -11.12 -11.34 27.59
CA SER A 18 -11.21 -10.34 26.53
C SER A 18 -10.83 -8.95 27.07
N ALA A 19 -9.56 -8.85 27.44
CA ALA A 19 -8.87 -7.59 27.67
C ALA A 19 -7.44 -7.78 27.15
N HIS A 20 -7.31 -7.88 25.83
CA HIS A 20 -6.01 -7.93 25.17
C HIS A 20 -6.01 -7.02 23.94
N ALA A 21 -6.10 -5.71 24.20
CA ALA A 21 -5.87 -4.66 23.22
C ALA A 21 -4.35 -4.46 23.00
N GLY A 22 -3.62 -5.50 22.60
CA GLY A 22 -2.15 -5.37 22.43
C GLY A 22 -1.34 -6.57 21.90
N HIS A 23 -1.93 -7.69 21.50
CA HIS A 23 -1.22 -8.78 20.78
C HIS A 23 -2.05 -9.35 19.62
N ALA A 24 -2.53 -8.50 18.72
CA ALA A 24 -3.08 -8.98 17.44
C ALA A 24 -2.04 -8.94 16.30
N GLU A 25 -1.01 -8.09 16.44
CA GLU A 25 0.02 -7.80 15.43
C GLU A 25 0.82 -9.04 14.98
N HIS A 26 1.41 -9.79 15.92
CA HIS A 26 2.29 -10.90 15.53
C HIS A 26 1.58 -12.02 14.75
N SER A 27 0.28 -12.22 14.99
CA SER A 27 -0.49 -13.23 14.27
C SER A 27 -0.94 -12.73 12.90
N SER A 28 -1.14 -11.43 12.69
CA SER A 28 -1.49 -10.87 11.38
C SER A 28 -0.29 -10.92 10.44
N PHE A 29 0.92 -10.63 10.94
CA PHE A 29 2.16 -10.69 10.15
C PHE A 29 2.49 -12.08 9.59
N GLU A 30 2.46 -13.12 10.42
CA GLU A 30 2.72 -14.48 9.96
C GLU A 30 1.67 -14.95 8.93
N GLN A 31 0.42 -14.53 9.10
CA GLN A 31 -0.65 -14.84 8.14
C GLN A 31 -0.47 -14.09 6.82
N ALA A 32 -0.14 -12.80 6.86
CA ALA A 32 0.15 -12.01 5.67
C ALA A 32 1.34 -12.59 4.89
N GLU A 33 2.43 -12.93 5.57
CA GLU A 33 3.59 -13.57 4.97
C GLU A 33 3.23 -14.93 4.33
N ALA A 34 2.39 -15.75 4.98
CA ALA A 34 1.92 -17.00 4.41
C ALA A 34 1.06 -16.81 3.15
N LEU A 35 0.21 -15.78 3.11
CA LEU A 35 -0.59 -15.44 1.93
C LEU A 35 0.30 -14.97 0.76
N ILE A 36 1.29 -14.11 1.05
CA ILE A 36 2.25 -13.60 0.06
C ILE A 36 3.10 -14.74 -0.51
N ASN A 37 3.65 -15.59 0.36
CA ASN A 37 4.47 -16.74 -0.04
C ASN A 37 3.68 -17.81 -0.81
N ALA A 38 2.36 -17.88 -0.58
CA ALA A 38 1.47 -18.76 -1.33
C ALA A 38 1.06 -18.17 -2.69
N GLU A 39 1.45 -16.93 -3.00
CA GLU A 39 1.16 -16.23 -4.26
C GLU A 39 -0.32 -16.33 -4.65
N ILE A 40 -1.21 -16.15 -3.66
CA ILE A 40 -2.65 -16.24 -3.89
C ILE A 40 -3.09 -15.13 -4.86
N PRO A 41 -3.83 -15.46 -5.94
CA PRO A 41 -4.37 -14.47 -6.86
C PRO A 41 -5.26 -13.45 -6.15
N CYS A 42 -5.13 -12.17 -6.50
CA CYS A 42 -5.83 -11.10 -5.79
C CYS A 42 -7.36 -11.15 -5.89
N GLU A 43 -7.91 -11.79 -6.92
CA GLU A 43 -9.35 -12.00 -7.06
C GLU A 43 -9.92 -12.95 -5.99
N LEU A 44 -9.06 -13.76 -5.38
CA LEU A 44 -9.42 -14.74 -4.35
C LEU A 44 -9.18 -14.22 -2.93
N LEU A 45 -8.62 -13.02 -2.78
CA LEU A 45 -8.35 -12.40 -1.49
C LEU A 45 -9.55 -11.57 -1.03
N THR A 46 -9.91 -11.70 0.24
CA THR A 46 -10.89 -10.81 0.88
C THR A 46 -10.27 -9.46 1.21
N GLU A 47 -11.10 -8.46 1.51
CA GLU A 47 -10.60 -7.14 1.92
C GLU A 47 -9.77 -7.20 3.20
N GLU A 48 -10.14 -8.04 4.16
CA GLU A 48 -9.37 -8.24 5.40
C GLU A 48 -8.01 -8.89 5.13
N GLN A 49 -7.93 -9.78 4.14
CA GLN A 49 -6.65 -10.36 3.72
C GLN A 49 -5.77 -9.34 3.00
N LEU A 50 -6.38 -8.49 2.17
CA LEU A 50 -5.69 -7.38 1.52
C LEU A 50 -5.22 -6.34 2.54
N GLU A 51 -6.01 -6.04 3.57
CA GLU A 51 -5.62 -5.19 4.69
C GLU A 51 -4.38 -5.77 5.39
N MET A 52 -4.39 -7.04 5.77
CA MET A 52 -3.23 -7.71 6.40
C MET A 52 -1.97 -7.69 5.52
N ILE A 53 -2.12 -7.87 4.20
CA ILE A 53 -0.99 -7.77 3.27
C ILE A 53 -0.49 -6.33 3.17
N GLY A 54 -1.40 -5.36 3.17
CA GLY A 54 -1.07 -3.93 3.15
C GLY A 54 -0.29 -3.53 4.39
N ASP A 55 -0.84 -3.83 5.56
CA ASP A 55 -0.22 -3.67 6.87
C ASP A 55 1.20 -4.27 6.91
N TYR A 56 1.35 -5.50 6.40
CA TYR A 56 2.65 -6.15 6.26
C TYR A 56 3.66 -5.31 5.47
N TYR A 57 3.28 -4.81 4.29
CA TYR A 57 4.15 -3.96 3.49
C TYR A 57 4.41 -2.60 4.15
N MET A 58 3.45 -2.05 4.91
CA MET A 58 3.64 -0.78 5.61
C MET A 58 4.73 -0.90 6.64
N GLU A 59 4.67 -1.95 7.47
CA GLU A 59 5.67 -2.26 8.48
C GLU A 59 7.04 -2.55 7.86
N GLN A 60 7.11 -3.22 6.69
CA GLN A 60 8.40 -3.40 6.01
C GLN A 60 9.02 -2.07 5.56
N MET A 61 8.21 -1.07 5.24
CA MET A 61 8.68 0.26 4.81
C MET A 61 8.94 1.21 5.99
N HIS A 62 8.13 1.14 7.04
CA HIS A 62 8.15 2.04 8.19
C HIS A 62 8.12 1.28 9.53
N PRO A 63 9.11 0.44 9.84
CA PRO A 63 9.01 -0.50 10.94
C PRO A 63 8.90 0.15 12.33
N GLY A 64 8.16 -0.51 13.22
CA GLY A 64 8.01 -0.14 14.63
C GLY A 64 7.23 1.15 14.85
N GLU A 65 7.75 2.04 15.70
CA GLU A 65 7.03 3.26 16.13
C GLU A 65 6.65 4.21 14.97
N GLU A 66 7.33 4.12 13.83
CA GLU A 66 6.99 4.95 12.67
C GLU A 66 5.69 4.52 11.98
N HIS A 67 5.43 3.22 11.87
CA HIS A 67 4.16 2.68 11.37
C HIS A 67 3.02 3.05 12.33
N GLU A 68 3.18 2.77 13.62
CA GLU A 68 2.17 3.11 14.64
C GLU A 68 1.81 4.60 14.62
N ARG A 69 2.82 5.46 14.44
CA ARG A 69 2.60 6.91 14.31
C ARG A 69 1.85 7.28 13.04
N MET A 70 2.14 6.61 11.93
CA MET A 70 1.43 6.83 10.66
C MET A 70 -0.04 6.40 10.76
N ASP A 71 -0.31 5.30 11.45
CA ASP A 71 -1.67 4.81 11.68
C ASP A 71 -2.49 5.80 12.49
N GLU A 72 -1.93 6.29 13.60
CA GLU A 72 -2.56 7.31 14.44
C GLU A 72 -2.89 8.58 13.66
N MET A 73 -2.00 8.99 12.73
CA MET A 73 -2.24 10.15 11.86
C MET A 73 -3.32 9.89 10.80
N MET A 74 -3.61 8.64 10.46
CA MET A 74 -4.62 8.23 9.47
C MET A 74 -5.95 7.79 10.08
N GLY A 75 -6.12 7.97 11.40
CA GLY A 75 -7.38 7.70 12.10
C GLY A 75 -7.25 6.65 13.21
N GLY A 76 -6.05 6.10 13.40
CA GLY A 76 -5.74 5.07 14.37
C GLY A 76 -6.03 3.65 13.86
N GLU A 77 -5.47 2.69 14.57
CA GLU A 77 -5.63 1.26 14.30
C GLU A 77 -7.10 0.85 14.31
N GLY A 78 -7.49 0.05 13.31
CA GLY A 78 -8.88 -0.37 13.09
C GLY A 78 -9.83 0.73 12.57
N SER A 79 -9.33 1.90 12.17
CA SER A 79 -10.15 2.90 11.50
C SER A 79 -10.43 2.53 10.03
N GLU A 80 -11.63 2.89 9.54
CA GLU A 80 -12.02 2.59 8.14
C GLU A 80 -11.08 3.25 7.12
N ALA A 81 -10.58 4.46 7.44
CA ALA A 81 -9.65 5.18 6.59
C ALA A 81 -8.28 4.49 6.49
N LEU A 82 -7.78 3.95 7.61
CA LEU A 82 -6.53 3.20 7.64
C LEU A 82 -6.67 1.87 6.91
N ARG A 83 -7.76 1.13 7.16
CA ARG A 83 -8.10 -0.08 6.42
C ARG A 83 -8.10 0.14 4.91
N ASP A 84 -8.78 1.18 4.44
CA ASP A 84 -8.83 1.54 3.03
C ASP A 84 -7.43 1.83 2.45
N MET A 85 -6.56 2.44 3.23
CA MET A 85 -5.18 2.71 2.84
C MET A 85 -4.38 1.41 2.69
N HIS A 86 -4.46 0.51 3.68
CA HIS A 86 -3.80 -0.79 3.65
C HIS A 86 -4.26 -1.61 2.44
N VAL A 87 -5.57 -1.69 2.19
CA VAL A 87 -6.13 -2.40 1.03
C VAL A 87 -5.63 -1.80 -0.29
N ARG A 88 -5.63 -0.47 -0.42
CA ARG A 88 -5.14 0.19 -1.65
C ARG A 88 -3.66 -0.07 -1.90
N MET A 89 -2.88 -0.10 -0.83
CA MET A 89 -1.44 -0.36 -0.91
C MET A 89 -1.16 -1.83 -1.24
N ALA A 90 -1.89 -2.78 -0.65
CA ALA A 90 -1.80 -4.19 -1.05
C ALA A 90 -2.16 -4.36 -2.53
N ARG A 91 -3.21 -3.68 -3.01
CA ARG A 91 -3.57 -3.73 -4.44
C ARG A 91 -2.50 -3.16 -5.36
N SER A 92 -1.76 -2.13 -4.94
CA SER A 92 -0.70 -1.56 -5.78
C SER A 92 0.60 -2.35 -5.73
N MET A 93 0.96 -2.92 -4.58
CA MET A 93 2.25 -3.58 -4.37
C MET A 93 2.20 -5.10 -4.55
N TYR A 94 1.16 -5.74 -4.03
CA TYR A 94 0.98 -7.18 -4.13
C TYR A 94 0.25 -7.55 -5.42
N CYS A 95 -0.87 -6.88 -5.71
CA CYS A 95 -1.68 -7.22 -6.88
C CYS A 95 -1.18 -6.65 -8.19
N SER A 96 -0.28 -5.64 -8.14
CA SER A 96 0.51 -5.06 -9.24
C SER A 96 -0.03 -5.35 -10.64
N GLU A 97 -1.28 -4.97 -10.90
CA GLU A 97 -2.00 -5.14 -12.18
C GLU A 97 -1.70 -6.45 -12.96
N GLU A 98 -2.37 -7.56 -12.60
CA GLU A 98 -2.97 -8.46 -13.63
C GLU A 98 -4.23 -7.83 -14.27
N THR A 99 -4.30 -6.50 -14.26
CA THR A 99 -5.35 -5.72 -14.92
C THR A 99 -4.90 -5.43 -16.34
N GLU A 100 -4.81 -6.45 -17.20
CA GLU A 100 -4.86 -6.26 -18.66
C GLU A 100 -6.24 -5.71 -19.13
N GLY A 101 -7.16 -5.37 -18.23
CA GLY A 101 -8.36 -4.61 -18.57
C GLY A 101 -9.04 -4.01 -17.35
N MET A 102 -9.34 -2.70 -17.42
CA MET A 102 -10.27 -1.93 -16.56
C MET A 102 -9.70 -0.99 -15.46
N GLY A 103 -8.52 -0.39 -15.65
CA GLY A 103 -8.05 0.70 -14.75
C GLY A 103 -7.31 1.89 -15.39
N GLY A 104 -7.04 1.87 -16.69
CA GLY A 104 -6.06 2.73 -17.36
C GLY A 104 -6.48 4.17 -17.70
N GLU A 105 -7.36 4.83 -16.93
CA GLU A 105 -7.83 6.18 -17.30
C GLU A 105 -7.27 7.32 -16.43
N SER A 106 -6.67 7.04 -15.28
CA SER A 106 -6.17 8.09 -14.37
C SER A 106 -4.68 8.45 -14.59
N HIS A 107 -3.86 7.54 -15.11
CA HIS A 107 -2.42 7.77 -15.32
C HIS A 107 -2.05 8.43 -16.66
N ALA A 108 -2.94 8.42 -17.65
CA ALA A 108 -2.67 9.01 -18.95
C ALA A 108 -2.51 10.54 -18.91
N MET A 109 -3.13 11.22 -17.94
CA MET A 109 -3.12 12.68 -17.88
C MET A 109 -1.80 13.28 -17.38
N MET A 110 -0.98 12.55 -16.62
CA MET A 110 0.29 13.09 -16.09
C MET A 110 1.46 12.95 -17.08
N SER A 111 1.37 12.04 -18.04
CA SER A 111 2.37 11.83 -19.09
C SER A 111 2.43 12.98 -20.13
N HIS A 112 1.31 13.69 -20.35
CA HIS A 112 1.25 14.78 -21.33
C HIS A 112 1.83 16.11 -20.83
N ALA A 113 2.08 16.26 -19.52
CA ALA A 113 2.64 17.50 -18.96
C ALA A 113 4.15 17.62 -19.14
N MET A 114 4.89 16.51 -19.29
CA MET A 114 6.36 16.51 -19.41
C MET A 114 6.89 16.46 -20.86
N GLY A 115 6.02 16.32 -21.87
CA GLY A 115 6.43 16.29 -23.29
C GLY A 115 6.67 17.66 -23.93
N ARG A 116 6.34 18.77 -23.25
CA ARG A 116 6.36 20.12 -23.84
C ARG A 116 7.65 20.90 -23.62
N SER A 117 8.61 20.36 -22.87
CA SER A 117 9.87 21.03 -22.51
C SER A 117 11.05 20.70 -23.43
N THR A 118 11.06 19.53 -24.07
CA THR A 118 12.18 19.09 -24.94
C THR A 118 12.17 19.72 -26.33
N ILE A 119 10.99 20.02 -26.89
CA ILE A 119 10.87 20.66 -28.22
C ILE A 119 11.41 22.11 -28.24
N VAL A 120 11.33 22.83 -27.12
CA VAL A 120 11.84 24.22 -27.04
C VAL A 120 13.37 24.25 -27.12
N TRP A 121 14.06 23.28 -26.52
CA TRP A 121 15.52 23.19 -26.52
C TRP A 121 16.09 22.76 -27.88
N VAL A 122 15.43 21.82 -28.58
CA VAL A 122 15.84 21.41 -29.93
C VAL A 122 15.68 22.57 -30.93
N SER A 123 14.67 23.41 -30.73
CA SER A 123 14.42 24.59 -31.59
C SER A 123 15.47 25.68 -31.43
N LEU A 124 16.01 25.88 -30.22
CA LEU A 124 17.06 26.89 -29.97
C LEU A 124 18.44 26.48 -30.51
N PHE A 125 18.78 25.19 -30.47
CA PHE A 125 20.04 24.71 -31.03
C PHE A 125 20.07 24.80 -32.57
N ALA A 126 18.94 24.53 -33.23
CA ALA A 126 18.83 24.63 -34.69
C ALA A 126 19.03 26.07 -35.21
N LEU A 127 18.57 27.09 -34.49
CA LEU A 127 18.74 28.49 -34.89
C LEU A 127 20.15 29.03 -34.60
N GLY A 128 20.82 28.52 -33.55
CA GLY A 128 22.18 28.92 -33.21
C GLY A 128 23.23 28.43 -34.21
N VAL A 129 23.13 27.18 -34.67
CA VAL A 129 24.12 26.58 -35.58
C VAL A 129 24.00 27.14 -37.01
N PHE A 130 22.78 27.37 -37.50
CA PHE A 130 22.58 27.97 -38.83
C PHE A 130 23.02 29.45 -38.89
N GLY A 131 22.85 30.22 -37.81
CA GLY A 131 23.26 31.62 -37.76
C GLY A 131 24.78 31.83 -37.88
N VAL A 132 25.58 30.98 -37.22
CA VAL A 132 27.06 31.08 -37.26
C VAL A 132 27.61 30.69 -38.64
N VAL A 133 27.06 29.63 -39.25
CA VAL A 133 27.48 29.17 -40.58
C VAL A 133 27.15 30.20 -41.67
N PHE A 134 25.99 30.84 -41.58
CA PHE A 134 25.58 31.86 -42.56
C PHE A 134 26.39 33.16 -42.44
N TRP A 135 26.77 33.56 -41.22
CA TRP A 135 27.68 34.70 -41.00
C TRP A 135 29.08 34.43 -41.57
N TRP A 136 29.60 33.21 -41.40
CA TRP A 136 30.91 32.80 -41.93
C TRP A 136 30.94 32.74 -43.47
N LEU A 137 29.85 32.34 -44.13
CA LEU A 137 29.77 32.25 -45.59
C LEU A 137 29.60 33.61 -46.30
N ARG A 138 29.37 34.70 -45.56
CA ARG A 138 29.15 36.04 -46.11
C ARG A 138 30.28 37.03 -45.79
N SER A 139 31.31 36.61 -45.05
CA SER A 139 32.50 37.42 -44.74
C SER A 139 33.70 37.12 -45.63
#